data_AF-A0A831YTF5-F1
#
_entry.id   AF-A0A831YTF5-F1
#
_cell.length_a   1.000
_cell.length_b   1.000
_cell.length_c   1.000
_cell.angle_alpha   90.00
_cell.angle_beta   90.00
_cell.angle_gamma   90.00
#
_symmetry.space_group_name_H-M   'P 1'
#
loop_
_entity.id
_entity.type
_entity.pdbx_description
1 polymer ?
#
loop_
_entity_poly.entity_id
_entity_poly.type
_entity_poly.pdbx_seq_one_letter_code
_entity_poly.pdbx_strand_id
1 'polypeptide(L)'
;MVIFLAQYLAYAVFLVVPYLWVRRERHDLVRIFVTVVAAFAASEALKTFLSMPRPFVAEDFQPLIEVAQRDFYGSFPSGHTTFLASLGAAVFFTEKIPGTLIMLLALAVGVARVLAGVHYPMDIVGGFLIGVIVAGFFKALHELFPLW
;
A
#
# COMPACT_ATOMS: atom_id res chain seq x y z
N MET A 1 18.04 -9.66 -5.40
CA MET A 1 17.70 -8.47 -4.60
C MET A 1 16.32 -7.91 -4.92
N VAL A 2 16.02 -7.57 -6.18
CA VAL A 2 14.71 -6.99 -6.60
C VAL A 2 13.51 -7.89 -6.29
N ILE A 3 13.59 -9.19 -6.57
CA ILE A 3 12.55 -10.18 -6.26
C ILE A 3 12.21 -10.16 -4.76
N PHE A 4 13.23 -10.13 -3.91
CA PHE A 4 13.04 -10.11 -2.47
C PHE A 4 12.32 -8.85 -1.98
N LEU A 5 12.69 -7.69 -2.51
CA LEU A 5 12.02 -6.43 -2.17
C LEU A 5 10.59 -6.37 -2.71
N ALA A 6 10.35 -6.91 -3.91
CA ALA A 6 9.05 -6.89 -4.57
C ALA A 6 8.04 -7.86 -3.94
N GLN A 7 8.47 -9.02 -3.45
CA GLN A 7 7.59 -10.04 -2.86
C GLN A 7 7.63 -10.03 -1.34
N TYR A 8 8.81 -10.08 -0.73
CA TYR A 8 8.94 -10.38 0.71
C TYR A 8 8.96 -9.15 1.60
N LEU A 9 9.37 -7.98 1.11
CA LEU A 9 9.51 -6.78 1.94
C LEU A 9 8.17 -6.20 2.40
N ALA A 10 7.07 -6.43 1.67
CA ALA A 10 5.75 -6.07 2.15
C ALA A 10 5.33 -6.87 3.40
N TYR A 11 5.84 -8.09 3.56
CA TYR A 11 5.64 -8.88 4.78
C TYR A 11 6.44 -8.35 5.97
N ALA A 12 7.36 -7.40 5.79
CA ALA A 12 7.97 -6.70 6.93
C ALA A 12 6.91 -5.97 7.78
N VAL A 13 5.71 -5.72 7.24
CA VAL A 13 4.57 -5.22 8.02
C VAL A 13 4.17 -6.12 9.19
N PHE A 14 4.41 -7.44 9.10
CA PHE A 14 4.13 -8.36 10.20
C PHE A 14 5.05 -8.15 11.40
N LEU A 15 6.18 -7.44 11.22
CA LEU A 15 7.02 -6.97 12.32
C LEU A 15 6.49 -5.65 12.92
N VAL A 16 5.75 -4.86 12.13
CA VAL A 16 5.15 -3.58 12.55
C VAL A 16 3.90 -3.83 13.39
N VAL A 17 3.12 -4.88 13.11
CA VAL A 17 1.88 -5.19 13.84
C VAL A 17 2.12 -5.44 15.34
N PRO A 18 3.10 -6.26 15.79
CA PRO A 18 3.42 -6.43 17.20
C PRO A 18 3.92 -5.13 17.86
N TYR A 19 4.74 -4.34 17.15
CA TYR A 19 5.20 -3.03 17.63
C TYR A 19 4.01 -2.11 17.92
N LEU A 20 3.08 -1.98 16.97
CA LEU A 20 1.88 -1.18 17.13
C LEU A 20 1.01 -1.72 18.26
N TRP A 21 0.81 -3.04 18.36
CA TRP A 21 -0.01 -3.66 19.39
C TRP A 21 0.47 -3.39 20.81
N VAL A 22 1.79 -3.37 21.03
CA VAL A 22 2.38 -3.14 22.37
C VAL A 22 2.42 -1.66 22.73
N ARG A 23 2.59 -0.77 21.74
CA ARG A 23 2.82 0.67 21.97
C ARG A 23 1.56 1.54 21.85
N ARG A 24 0.47 1.02 21.28
CA ARG A 24 -0.73 1.80 20.96
C ARG A 24 -1.93 1.36 21.79
N GLU A 25 -2.79 2.32 22.07
CA GLU A 25 -4.11 2.02 22.59
C GLU A 25 -4.98 1.32 21.54
N ARG A 26 -5.98 0.56 21.99
CA ARG A 26 -6.85 -0.22 21.08
C ARG A 26 -7.54 0.64 20.03
N HIS A 27 -7.90 1.88 20.39
CA HIS A 27 -8.57 2.80 19.49
C HIS A 27 -7.69 3.19 18.29
N ASP A 28 -6.39 3.41 18.51
CA ASP A 28 -5.45 3.75 17.44
C ASP A 28 -5.23 2.58 16.48
N LEU A 29 -5.24 1.34 16.99
CA LEU A 29 -5.15 0.14 16.17
C LEU A 29 -6.38 -0.02 15.27
N VAL A 30 -7.57 0.28 15.80
CA VAL A 30 -8.81 0.28 15.00
C VAL A 30 -8.74 1.35 13.91
N ARG A 31 -8.24 2.56 14.20
CA ARG A 31 -8.02 3.64 13.20
C ARG A 31 -7.10 3.22 12.08
N ILE A 32 -5.95 2.67 12.42
CA ILE A 32 -5.00 2.19 11.42
C ILE A 32 -5.63 1.07 10.58
N PHE A 33 -6.29 0.12 11.24
CA PHE A 33 -6.91 -1.02 10.55
C PHE A 33 -7.99 -0.57 9.56
N VAL A 34 -8.94 0.26 10.01
CA VAL A 34 -10.02 0.78 9.15
C VAL A 34 -9.45 1.58 7.98
N THR A 35 -8.42 2.40 8.23
CA THR A 35 -7.74 3.18 7.18
C THR A 35 -7.13 2.27 6.11
N VAL A 36 -6.38 1.25 6.52
CA VAL A 36 -5.72 0.31 5.60
C VAL A 36 -6.75 -0.49 4.81
N VAL A 37 -7.79 -1.00 5.48
CA VAL A 37 -8.88 -1.75 4.81
C VAL A 37 -9.60 -0.87 3.79
N ALA A 38 -9.94 0.37 4.14
CA ALA A 38 -10.60 1.30 3.23
C ALA A 38 -9.72 1.65 2.02
N ALA A 39 -8.42 1.90 2.24
CA ALA A 39 -7.49 2.20 1.15
C ALA A 39 -7.31 1.00 0.22
N PHE A 40 -7.21 -0.21 0.78
CA PHE A 40 -7.10 -1.43 -0.01
C PHE A 40 -8.38 -1.70 -0.80
N ALA A 41 -9.56 -1.53 -0.19
CA ALA A 41 -10.84 -1.66 -0.87
C ALA A 41 -10.97 -0.66 -2.04
N ALA A 42 -10.56 0.60 -1.85
CA ALA A 42 -10.53 1.60 -2.91
C ALA A 42 -9.58 1.20 -4.07
N SER A 43 -8.42 0.65 -3.74
CA SER A 43 -7.47 0.11 -4.72
C SER A 43 -8.06 -1.06 -5.52
N GLU A 44 -8.66 -2.04 -4.85
CA GLU A 44 -9.27 -3.19 -5.53
C GLU A 44 -10.48 -2.81 -6.40
N ALA A 45 -11.28 -1.84 -5.94
CA ALA A 45 -12.35 -1.26 -6.75
C ALA A 45 -11.77 -0.65 -8.03
N LEU A 46 -10.78 0.24 -7.93
CA LEU A 46 -10.14 0.86 -9.08
C LEU A 46 -9.51 -0.14 -10.04
N LYS A 47 -8.84 -1.18 -9.53
CA LYS A 47 -8.30 -2.26 -10.37
C LYS A 47 -9.39 -2.96 -11.16
N THR A 48 -10.52 -3.25 -10.52
CA THR A 48 -11.66 -3.91 -11.15
C THR A 48 -12.29 -3.00 -12.22
N PHE A 49 -12.49 -1.72 -11.91
CA PHE A 49 -13.08 -0.74 -12.82
C PHE A 49 -12.21 -0.43 -14.04
N LEU A 50 -10.89 -0.27 -13.84
CA LEU A 50 -9.97 0.13 -14.91
C LEU A 50 -9.40 -1.06 -15.68
N SER A 51 -9.23 -2.22 -15.03
CA SER A 51 -8.74 -3.46 -15.64
C SER A 51 -7.51 -3.28 -16.53
N MET A 52 -6.57 -2.41 -16.12
CA MET A 52 -5.39 -2.07 -16.92
C MET A 52 -4.45 -3.29 -17.04
N PRO A 53 -3.94 -3.61 -18.25
CA PRO A 53 -2.95 -4.67 -18.42
C PRO A 53 -1.65 -4.29 -17.73
N ARG A 54 -0.96 -5.26 -17.12
CA ARG A 54 0.38 -5.04 -16.57
C ARG A 54 1.43 -4.86 -17.67
N PRO A 55 2.59 -4.23 -17.38
CA PRO A 55 3.63 -3.98 -18.39
C PRO A 55 4.05 -5.24 -19.14
N PHE A 56 4.27 -6.35 -18.42
CA PHE A 56 4.67 -7.62 -19.02
C PHE A 56 3.62 -8.24 -19.95
N VAL A 57 2.34 -7.90 -19.77
CA VAL A 57 1.24 -8.34 -20.64
C VAL A 57 1.16 -7.46 -21.88
N ALA A 58 1.28 -6.14 -21.70
CA ALA A 58 1.17 -5.19 -22.81
C ALA A 58 2.37 -5.25 -23.77
N GLU A 59 3.57 -5.48 -23.23
CA GLU A 59 4.84 -5.47 -23.98
C GLU A 59 5.39 -6.89 -24.25
N ASP A 60 4.61 -7.93 -23.95
CA ASP A 60 4.93 -9.35 -24.18
C ASP A 60 6.33 -9.77 -23.72
N PHE A 61 6.61 -9.61 -22.43
CA PHE A 61 7.87 -10.07 -21.82
C PHE A 61 7.64 -10.87 -20.55
N GLN A 62 8.68 -11.57 -20.09
CA GLN A 62 8.63 -12.33 -18.84
C GLN A 62 9.00 -11.45 -17.64
N PRO A 63 8.10 -11.25 -16.65
CA PRO A 63 8.40 -10.45 -15.46
C PRO A 63 9.43 -11.16 -14.57
N LEU A 64 10.13 -10.40 -13.73
CA LEU A 64 11.14 -10.96 -12.81
C LEU A 64 10.52 -11.77 -11.66
N ILE A 65 9.21 -11.64 -11.44
CA ILE A 65 8.48 -12.35 -10.41
C ILE A 65 7.30 -13.09 -11.05
N GLU A 66 6.98 -14.26 -10.52
CA GLU A 66 5.82 -15.01 -10.96
C GLU A 66 4.52 -14.25 -10.59
N VAL A 67 3.62 -14.16 -11.57
CA VAL A 67 2.31 -13.52 -11.43
C VAL A 67 1.26 -14.52 -11.87
N ALA A 68 0.26 -14.77 -11.04
CA ALA A 68 -0.84 -15.66 -11.40
C ALA A 68 -1.64 -15.07 -12.57
N GLN A 69 -2.16 -15.92 -13.46
CA GLN A 69 -2.91 -15.47 -14.64
C GLN A 69 -4.09 -14.53 -14.31
N ARG A 70 -4.77 -14.78 -13.18
CA ARG A 70 -5.86 -13.92 -12.68
C ARG A 70 -5.43 -12.47 -12.41
N ASP A 71 -4.13 -12.26 -12.20
CA ASP A 71 -3.55 -10.96 -11.83
C ASP A 71 -2.84 -10.30 -13.03
N PHE A 72 -3.06 -10.77 -14.27
CA PHE A 72 -2.48 -10.17 -15.48
C PHE A 72 -3.05 -8.76 -15.75
N TYR A 73 -4.27 -8.50 -15.29
CA TYR A 73 -4.97 -7.22 -15.36
C TYR A 73 -5.14 -6.62 -13.96
N GLY A 74 -5.41 -5.31 -13.90
CA GLY A 74 -5.46 -4.56 -12.64
C GLY A 74 -4.08 -4.05 -12.21
N SER A 75 -3.32 -3.47 -13.14
CA SER A 75 -2.03 -2.83 -12.83
C SER A 75 -2.20 -1.60 -11.93
N PHE A 76 -3.15 -0.73 -12.24
CA PHE A 76 -3.38 0.51 -11.52
C PHE A 76 -4.52 0.39 -10.49
N PRO A 77 -4.33 0.86 -9.26
CA PRO A 77 -3.07 1.26 -8.62
C PRO A 77 -2.30 0.05 -8.07
N SER A 78 -1.05 0.25 -7.63
CA SER A 78 -0.27 -0.79 -6.97
C SER A 78 -0.76 -1.07 -5.55
N GLY A 79 -1.37 -2.23 -5.32
CA GLY A 79 -1.87 -2.63 -3.99
C GLY A 79 -0.81 -2.69 -2.89
N HIS A 80 0.43 -3.10 -3.21
CA HIS A 80 1.54 -3.11 -2.24
C HIS A 80 1.88 -1.69 -1.78
N THR A 81 1.96 -0.75 -2.72
CA THR A 81 2.22 0.65 -2.39
C THR A 81 1.04 1.27 -1.65
N THR A 82 -0.21 1.00 -2.06
CA THR A 82 -1.41 1.48 -1.35
C THR A 82 -1.44 1.02 0.11
N PHE A 83 -1.17 -0.26 0.35
CA PHE A 83 -1.17 -0.84 1.69
C PHE A 83 -0.09 -0.20 2.58
N LEU A 84 1.16 -0.12 2.10
CA LEU A 84 2.24 0.46 2.88
C LEU A 84 2.07 1.98 3.08
N ALA A 85 1.61 2.71 2.06
CA ALA A 85 1.40 4.15 2.16
C ALA A 85 0.25 4.50 3.13
N SER A 86 -0.87 3.77 3.09
CA SER A 86 -1.98 3.97 4.04
C SER A 86 -1.57 3.66 5.48
N LEU A 87 -0.85 2.55 5.69
CA LEU A 87 -0.30 2.22 7.00
C LEU A 87 0.68 3.29 7.49
N GLY A 88 1.65 3.67 6.65
CA GLY A 88 2.66 4.66 7.01
C GLY A 88 2.06 6.02 7.31
N ALA A 89 1.08 6.46 6.51
CA ALA A 89 0.36 7.72 6.74
C ALA A 89 -0.48 7.68 8.01
N ALA A 90 -1.20 6.59 8.28
CA ALA A 90 -1.96 6.43 9.52
C ALA A 90 -1.06 6.46 10.77
N VAL A 91 0.10 5.79 10.70
CA VAL A 91 1.11 5.79 11.78
C VAL A 91 1.76 7.17 11.93
N PHE A 92 1.96 7.90 10.83
CA PHE A 92 2.62 9.21 10.81
C PHE A 92 1.88 10.26 11.66
N PHE A 93 0.55 10.19 11.73
CA PHE A 93 -0.26 11.16 12.47
C PHE A 93 -0.06 11.10 13.99
N THR A 94 0.44 9.98 14.51
CA THR A 94 0.77 9.82 15.93
C THR A 94 2.28 9.77 16.14
N GLU A 95 3.03 9.10 15.25
CA GLU A 95 4.48 8.92 15.34
C GLU A 95 5.13 9.20 13.98
N LYS A 96 5.69 10.41 13.84
CA LYS A 96 6.26 10.90 12.58
C LYS A 96 7.36 10.00 12.01
N ILE A 97 8.30 9.54 12.85
CA ILE A 97 9.47 8.78 12.39
C ILE A 97 9.06 7.40 11.84
N PRO A 98 8.39 6.51 12.60
CA PRO A 98 7.93 5.23 12.06
C PRO A 98 7.02 5.38 10.84
N GLY A 99 6.09 6.34 10.86
CA GLY A 99 5.21 6.58 9.71
C GLY A 99 5.98 6.97 8.45
N THR A 100 6.97 7.87 8.59
CA THR A 100 7.84 8.27 7.48
C THR A 100 8.64 7.09 6.94
N LEU A 101 9.22 6.27 7.82
CA LEU A 101 9.99 5.09 7.40
C LEU A 101 9.13 4.09 6.62
N ILE A 102 7.88 3.86 7.04
CA ILE A 102 6.94 2.98 6.33
C ILE A 102 6.55 3.57 4.97
N MET A 103 6.34 4.89 4.87
CA MET A 103 6.05 5.54 3.59
C MET A 103 7.25 5.47 2.63
N LEU A 104 8.48 5.67 3.11
CA LEU A 104 9.69 5.46 2.32
C LEU A 104 9.81 4.00 1.86
N LEU A 105 9.45 3.06 2.72
CA LEU A 105 9.38 1.65 2.37
C LEU A 105 8.34 1.40 1.26
N ALA A 106 7.18 2.06 1.29
CA ALA A 106 6.16 1.97 0.25
C ALA A 106 6.71 2.35 -1.13
N LEU A 107 7.52 3.41 -1.18
CA LEU A 107 8.19 3.85 -2.41
C LEU A 107 9.29 2.87 -2.84
N ALA A 108 10.12 2.40 -1.91
CA ALA A 108 11.17 1.43 -2.20
C ALA A 108 10.60 0.11 -2.76
N VAL A 109 9.54 -0.41 -2.15
CA VAL A 109 8.78 -1.56 -2.66
C VAL A 109 8.19 -1.24 -4.03
N GLY A 110 7.56 -0.07 -4.19
CA GLY A 110 6.99 0.37 -5.46
C GLY A 110 8.01 0.38 -6.60
N VAL A 111 9.19 0.96 -6.37
CA VAL A 111 10.31 0.94 -7.33
C VAL A 111 10.72 -0.50 -7.66
N ALA A 112 10.84 -1.37 -6.65
CA ALA A 112 11.15 -2.78 -6.90
C ALA A 112 10.07 -3.49 -7.74
N ARG A 113 8.79 -3.12 -7.60
CA ARG A 113 7.70 -3.64 -8.44
C ARG A 113 7.79 -3.16 -9.89
N VAL A 114 8.20 -1.91 -10.11
CA VAL A 114 8.46 -1.38 -11.46
C VAL A 114 9.63 -2.12 -12.11
N LEU A 115 10.73 -2.26 -11.39
CA LEU A 115 11.91 -3.00 -11.87
C LEU A 115 11.61 -4.48 -12.11
N ALA A 116 10.65 -5.07 -11.40
CA ALA A 116 10.19 -6.43 -11.63
C ALA A 116 9.28 -6.58 -12.87
N GLY A 117 8.90 -5.48 -13.52
CA GLY A 117 8.09 -5.48 -14.74
C GLY A 117 6.59 -5.69 -14.51
N VAL A 118 6.11 -5.58 -13.27
CA VAL A 118 4.71 -5.89 -12.92
C VAL A 118 3.83 -4.66 -12.69
N HIS A 119 4.41 -3.47 -12.61
CA HIS A 119 3.72 -2.20 -12.42
C HIS A 119 4.39 -1.07 -13.20
N TYR A 120 3.59 -0.10 -13.64
CA TYR A 120 4.09 1.18 -14.16
C TYR A 120 4.46 2.13 -13.02
N PRO A 121 5.34 3.12 -13.24
CA PRO A 121 5.59 4.18 -12.25
C PRO A 121 4.31 4.88 -11.77
N MET A 122 3.34 5.08 -12.66
CA MET A 122 2.04 5.68 -12.30
C MET A 122 1.21 4.82 -11.36
N ASP A 123 1.32 3.49 -11.42
CA ASP A 123 0.65 2.59 -10.47
C ASP A 123 1.15 2.83 -9.04
N ILE A 124 2.44 3.14 -8.90
CA ILE A 124 3.10 3.43 -7.62
C ILE A 124 2.63 4.78 -7.08
N VAL A 125 2.66 5.82 -7.92
CA VAL A 125 2.17 7.16 -7.55
C VAL A 125 0.69 7.08 -7.15
N GLY A 126 -0.14 6.40 -7.94
CA GLY A 126 -1.57 6.23 -7.65
C GLY A 126 -1.80 5.50 -6.32
N GLY A 127 -1.11 4.39 -6.09
CA GLY A 127 -1.23 3.66 -4.84
C GLY A 127 -0.80 4.48 -3.63
N PHE A 128 0.32 5.22 -3.74
CA PHE A 128 0.81 6.08 -2.67
C PHE A 128 -0.20 7.19 -2.33
N LEU A 129 -0.73 7.88 -3.35
CA LEU A 129 -1.72 8.93 -3.17
C LEU A 129 -3.01 8.41 -2.55
N ILE A 130 -3.53 7.27 -3.01
CA ILE A 130 -4.73 6.66 -2.41
C ILE A 130 -4.50 6.38 -0.93
N GLY A 131 -3.34 5.79 -0.58
CA GLY A 131 -3.03 5.50 0.81
C GLY A 131 -3.00 6.74 1.70
N VAL A 132 -2.32 7.81 1.25
CA VAL A 132 -2.21 9.07 2.00
C VAL A 132 -3.56 9.79 2.09
N ILE A 133 -4.32 9.86 1.00
CA ILE A 133 -5.62 10.54 0.96
C ILE A 133 -6.61 9.86 1.90
N VAL A 134 -6.70 8.53 1.86
CA VAL A 134 -7.61 7.78 2.73
C VAL A 134 -7.21 7.94 4.20
N ALA A 135 -5.92 7.89 4.51
CA ALA A 135 -5.45 8.15 5.88
C ALA A 135 -5.81 9.56 6.34
N GLY A 136 -5.59 10.58 5.50
CA GLY A 136 -5.97 11.96 5.80
C GLY A 136 -7.48 12.12 6.01
N PHE A 137 -8.30 11.44 5.21
CA PHE A 137 -9.74 11.41 5.37
C PHE A 137 -10.17 10.82 6.72
N PHE A 138 -9.64 9.66 7.10
CA PHE A 138 -9.99 9.05 8.40
C PHE A 138 -9.47 9.84 9.59
N LYS A 139 -8.31 10.50 9.47
CA LYS A 139 -7.84 11.46 10.47
C LYS A 139 -8.84 12.60 10.63
N ALA A 140 -9.23 13.25 9.54
CA ALA A 140 -10.17 14.37 9.57
C ALA A 140 -11.54 13.94 10.12
N LEU A 141 -12.03 12.76 9.71
CA LEU A 141 -13.28 12.20 10.21
C LEU A 141 -13.22 11.96 11.72
N HIS A 142 -12.09 11.45 12.23
CA HIS A 142 -11.89 11.25 13.66
C HIS A 142 -11.85 12.58 14.44
N GLU A 143 -11.20 13.61 13.89
CA GLU A 143 -11.18 14.95 14.51
C GLU A 143 -12.57 15.60 14.57
N LEU A 144 -13.43 15.32 13.59
CA LEU A 144 -14.82 15.80 13.56
C LEU A 144 -15.75 14.97 14.45
N PHE A 145 -15.52 13.66 14.54
CA PHE A 145 -16.35 12.71 15.27
C PHE A 145 -15.47 11.76 16.09
N PRO A 146 -15.09 12.13 17.33
CA PRO A 146 -14.27 11.30 18.21
C PRO A 146 -15.11 10.17 18.83
N LEU A 147 -15.73 9.36 17.99
CA LEU A 147 -16.62 8.25 18.39
C LEU A 147 -15.85 6.96 18.72
N TRP A 148 -14.53 6.94 18.50
CA TRP A 148 -13.65 5.79 18.67
C TRP A 148 -12.19 6.25 18.59
#